data_AF-A0A2R6MD72-F1
#
_entry.id   AF-A0A2R6MD72-F1
#
_cell.length_a   1.000
_cell.length_b   1.000
_cell.length_c   1.000
_cell.angle_alpha   90.00
_cell.angle_beta   90.00
_cell.angle_gamma   90.00
#
_symmetry.space_group_name_H-M   'P 1'
#
loop_
_entity.id
_entity.type
_entity.pdbx_description
1 polymer ?
#
loop_
_entity_poly.entity_id
_entity_poly.type
_entity_poly.pdbx_seq_one_letter_code
_entity_poly.pdbx_strand_id
1 'polypeptide(L)'
;MLRFRHLAAATTALTFALILLGVYTAAMGAGLSCSAQWPFCDGGLLPQTFPSFVEWFHRLVAMVTGFFIIGTTAGAWKYHRQKRIRGAATLALAVTPLQIVLGGATVFVYTPLVQVAHHAAALVIFGALLATTLWSYEAENGSETSETGSATGIPSDD
;
A
#
# COMPACT_ATOMS: atom_id res chain seq x y z
N MET A 1 11.82 13.01 11.23
CA MET A 1 10.99 11.80 11.43
C MET A 1 9.55 12.03 10.94
N LEU A 2 8.95 13.18 11.24
CA LEU A 2 7.66 13.64 10.65
C LEU A 2 7.48 13.34 9.16
N ARG A 3 8.46 13.64 8.28
CA ARG A 3 8.34 13.37 6.83
C ARG A 3 8.11 11.89 6.49
N PHE A 4 8.70 10.97 7.25
CA PHE A 4 8.47 9.53 7.05
C PHE A 4 7.07 9.10 7.49
N ARG A 5 6.60 9.59 8.63
CA ARG A 5 5.23 9.32 9.14
C ARG A 5 4.16 9.75 8.16
N HIS A 6 4.29 10.95 7.58
CA HIS A 6 3.39 11.43 6.54
C HIS A 6 3.45 10.57 5.28
N LEU A 7 4.64 10.15 4.85
CA LEU A 7 4.79 9.24 3.71
C LEU A 7 4.12 7.88 3.97
N ALA A 8 4.36 7.27 5.13
CA ALA A 8 3.76 6.00 5.51
C ALA A 8 2.23 6.12 5.60
N ALA A 9 1.72 7.17 6.24
CA ALA A 9 0.28 7.42 6.35
C ALA A 9 -0.37 7.66 4.97
N ALA A 10 0.28 8.47 4.12
CA ALA A 10 -0.18 8.71 2.75
C ALA A 10 -0.20 7.42 1.92
N THR A 11 0.83 6.59 2.04
CA THR A 11 0.91 5.28 1.34
C THR A 11 -0.21 4.34 1.80
N THR A 12 -0.46 4.27 3.12
CA THR A 12 -1.55 3.47 3.70
C THR A 12 -2.92 3.97 3.22
N ALA A 13 -3.17 5.27 3.25
CA ALA A 13 -4.41 5.87 2.78
C ALA A 13 -4.63 5.66 1.28
N LEU A 14 -3.57 5.83 0.47
CA LEU A 14 -3.60 5.59 -0.98
C LEU A 14 -3.90 4.12 -1.30
N THR A 15 -3.29 3.18 -0.55
CA THR A 15 -3.55 1.74 -0.70
C THR A 15 -4.99 1.40 -0.35
N PHE A 16 -5.54 1.99 0.71
CA PHE A 16 -6.95 1.81 1.07
C PHE A 16 -7.90 2.34 -0.02
N ALA A 17 -7.64 3.55 -0.53
CA ALA A 17 -8.40 4.11 -1.64
C ALA A 17 -8.31 3.25 -2.91
N LEU A 18 -7.13 2.69 -3.20
CA LEU A 18 -6.90 1.77 -4.31
C LEU A 18 -7.72 0.47 -4.16
N ILE A 19 -7.81 -0.07 -2.94
CA ILE A 19 -8.66 -1.25 -2.66
C ILE A 19 -10.13 -0.93 -2.96
N LEU A 20 -10.65 0.21 -2.48
CA LEU A 20 -12.03 0.63 -2.76
C LEU A 20 -12.28 0.82 -4.26
N LEU A 21 -11.33 1.43 -4.97
CA LEU A 21 -11.39 1.59 -6.42
C LEU A 21 -11.37 0.23 -7.13
N GLY A 22 -10.59 -0.75 -6.64
CA GLY A 22 -10.56 -2.11 -7.17
C GLY A 22 -11.90 -2.84 -6.99
N VAL A 23 -12.52 -2.72 -5.81
CA VAL A 23 -13.86 -3.27 -5.54
C VAL A 23 -14.89 -2.66 -6.49
N TYR A 24 -14.84 -1.33 -6.71
CA TYR A 24 -15.70 -0.65 -7.66
C TYR A 24 -15.48 -1.14 -9.11
N THR A 25 -14.23 -1.31 -9.52
CA THR A 25 -13.84 -1.82 -10.85
C THR A 25 -14.40 -3.22 -11.10
N ALA A 26 -14.29 -4.11 -10.11
CA ALA A 26 -14.84 -5.46 -10.17
C ALA A 26 -16.38 -5.46 -10.22
N ALA A 27 -17.03 -4.61 -9.41
CA ALA A 27 -18.49 -4.49 -9.38
C ALA A 27 -19.07 -4.00 -10.71
N MET A 28 -18.35 -3.13 -11.43
CA MET A 28 -18.74 -2.68 -12.77
C MET A 28 -18.44 -3.69 -13.89
N GLY A 29 -17.73 -4.78 -13.60
CA GLY A 29 -17.23 -5.70 -14.63
C GLY A 29 -16.17 -5.08 -15.55
N ALA A 30 -15.58 -3.95 -15.15
CA ALA A 30 -14.64 -3.17 -15.95
C ALA A 30 -13.34 -3.94 -16.26
N GLY A 31 -13.00 -4.96 -15.45
CA GLY A 31 -11.83 -5.82 -15.66
C GLY A 31 -11.86 -6.61 -16.98
N LEU A 32 -13.05 -6.81 -17.56
CA LEU A 32 -13.22 -7.45 -18.87
C LEU A 32 -13.20 -6.44 -20.03
N SER A 33 -13.31 -5.15 -19.74
CA SER A 33 -13.47 -4.10 -20.75
C SER A 33 -12.19 -3.80 -21.52
N CYS A 34 -11.02 -4.05 -20.93
CA CYS A 34 -9.73 -3.88 -21.59
C CYS A 34 -9.36 -5.01 -22.57
N SER A 35 -10.33 -5.80 -23.05
CA SER A 35 -10.15 -6.82 -24.11
C SER A 35 -8.99 -7.79 -23.87
N ALA A 36 -8.83 -8.25 -22.63
CA ALA A 36 -7.73 -9.11 -22.19
C ALA A 36 -6.32 -8.52 -22.47
N GLN A 37 -6.17 -7.20 -22.43
CA GLN A 37 -4.89 -6.53 -22.57
C GLN A 37 -4.32 -6.12 -21.22
N TRP A 38 -3.03 -6.37 -21.05
CA TRP A 38 -2.26 -6.02 -19.88
C TRP A 38 -0.77 -5.88 -20.27
N PRO A 39 -0.05 -4.82 -19.86
CA PRO A 39 -0.46 -3.78 -18.90
C PRO A 39 -1.35 -2.68 -19.50
N PHE A 40 -1.38 -2.54 -20.83
CA PHE A 40 -2.18 -1.53 -21.53
C PHE A 40 -3.67 -1.93 -21.68
N CYS A 41 -4.52 -1.00 -22.11
CA CYS A 41 -5.96 -1.19 -22.31
C CYS A 41 -6.37 -0.64 -23.69
N ASP A 42 -7.27 -1.33 -24.40
CA ASP A 42 -7.81 -0.95 -25.73
C ASP A 42 -6.75 -0.64 -26.81
N GLY A 43 -5.58 -1.30 -26.77
CA GLY A 43 -4.52 -1.16 -27.76
C GLY A 43 -3.79 0.18 -27.76
N GLY A 44 -4.01 1.04 -26.76
CA GLY A 44 -3.42 2.37 -26.67
C GLY A 44 -3.17 2.86 -25.24
N LEU A 45 -2.78 4.13 -25.11
CA LEU A 45 -2.57 4.77 -23.81
C LEU A 45 -3.88 5.31 -23.19
N LEU A 46 -4.89 5.61 -24.03
CA LEU A 46 -6.16 6.20 -23.61
C LEU A 46 -7.35 5.25 -23.88
N PRO A 47 -8.21 5.02 -22.86
CA PRO A 47 -9.36 4.12 -22.94
C PRO A 47 -10.47 4.68 -23.83
N GLN A 48 -11.18 3.80 -24.52
CA GLN A 48 -12.21 4.18 -25.50
C GLN A 48 -13.62 4.25 -24.89
N THR A 49 -13.84 3.57 -23.76
CA THR A 49 -15.13 3.51 -23.06
C THR A 49 -14.98 3.86 -21.58
N PHE A 50 -16.08 4.24 -20.92
CA PHE A 50 -16.07 4.55 -19.49
C PHE A 50 -15.66 3.33 -18.63
N PRO A 51 -16.16 2.10 -18.84
CA PRO A 51 -15.66 0.92 -18.14
C PRO A 51 -14.15 0.68 -18.33
N SER A 52 -13.64 0.76 -19.58
CA SER A 52 -12.20 0.67 -19.85
C SER A 52 -11.40 1.75 -19.11
N PHE A 53 -11.96 2.96 -18.98
CA PHE A 53 -11.35 4.04 -18.21
C PHE A 53 -11.23 3.72 -16.73
N VAL A 54 -12.24 3.12 -16.12
CA VAL A 54 -12.19 2.77 -14.69
C VAL A 54 -11.10 1.73 -14.41
N GLU A 55 -11.00 0.68 -15.23
CA GLU A 55 -9.94 -0.33 -15.12
C GLU A 55 -8.55 0.27 -15.37
N TRP A 56 -8.40 1.09 -16.42
CA TRP A 56 -7.14 1.79 -16.70
C TRP A 56 -6.73 2.72 -15.54
N PHE A 57 -7.69 3.47 -14.98
CA PHE A 57 -7.45 4.39 -13.88
C PHE A 57 -7.05 3.63 -12.61
N HIS A 58 -7.69 2.49 -12.31
CA HIS A 58 -7.27 1.60 -11.23
C HIS A 58 -5.81 1.16 -11.40
N ARG A 59 -5.38 0.76 -12.61
CA ARG A 59 -3.99 0.36 -12.89
C ARG A 59 -3.00 1.52 -12.73
N LEU A 60 -3.37 2.71 -13.17
CA LEU A 60 -2.55 3.91 -12.99
C LEU A 60 -2.33 4.21 -11.50
N VAL A 61 -3.40 4.23 -10.71
CA VAL A 61 -3.32 4.45 -9.27
C VAL A 61 -2.52 3.33 -8.58
N ALA A 62 -2.66 2.08 -9.04
CA ALA A 62 -1.86 0.95 -8.53
C ALA A 62 -0.35 1.15 -8.78
N MET A 63 0.04 1.62 -9.96
CA MET A 63 1.43 1.91 -10.30
C MET A 63 2.00 3.02 -9.40
N VAL A 64 1.28 4.14 -9.25
CA VAL A 64 1.68 5.23 -8.35
C VAL A 64 1.82 4.71 -6.91
N THR A 65 0.85 3.93 -6.44
CA THR A 65 0.90 3.31 -5.10
C THR A 65 2.12 2.42 -4.92
N GLY A 66 2.50 1.64 -5.94
CA GLY A 66 3.71 0.82 -5.91
C GLY A 66 4.98 1.63 -5.64
N PHE A 67 5.13 2.81 -6.26
CA PHE A 67 6.27 3.71 -5.99
C PHE A 67 6.25 4.24 -4.55
N PHE A 68 5.07 4.54 -4.01
CA PHE A 68 4.92 4.95 -2.60
C PHE A 68 5.30 3.82 -1.63
N ILE A 69 4.98 2.56 -1.96
CA ILE A 69 5.40 1.38 -1.18
C ILE A 69 6.92 1.23 -1.18
N ILE A 70 7.58 1.40 -2.35
CA ILE A 70 9.04 1.40 -2.46
C ILE A 70 9.64 2.51 -1.59
N GLY A 71 9.12 3.74 -1.72
CA GLY A 71 9.57 4.90 -0.93
C GLY A 71 9.40 4.70 0.57
N THR A 72 8.25 4.16 1.00
CA THR A 72 7.98 3.82 2.40
C THR A 72 8.94 2.76 2.91
N THR A 73 9.23 1.72 2.12
CA THR A 73 10.17 0.67 2.51
C THR A 73 11.59 1.23 2.63
N ALA A 74 12.06 2.00 1.65
CA ALA A 74 13.36 2.66 1.71
C ALA A 74 13.46 3.61 2.93
N GLY A 75 12.39 4.37 3.20
CA GLY A 75 12.28 5.23 4.38
C GLY A 75 12.35 4.44 5.70
N ALA A 76 11.67 3.31 5.80
CA ALA A 76 11.67 2.46 6.99
C ALA A 76 13.07 1.94 7.29
N TRP A 77 13.81 1.52 6.27
CA TRP A 77 15.20 1.06 6.42
C TRP A 77 16.17 2.19 6.74
N LYS A 78 15.95 3.39 6.19
CA LYS A 78 16.81 4.57 6.40
C LYS A 78 16.63 5.21 7.77
N TYR A 79 15.39 5.32 8.26
CA TYR A 79 15.06 6.16 9.42
C TYR A 79 14.68 5.39 10.69
N HIS A 80 14.30 4.12 10.60
CA HIS A 80 13.94 3.32 11.78
C HIS A 80 14.90 2.15 11.96
N ARG A 81 15.27 1.82 13.21
CA ARG A 81 16.08 0.64 13.56
C ARG A 81 15.23 -0.56 14.01
N GLN A 82 13.97 -0.33 14.38
CA GLN A 82 13.08 -1.37 14.88
C GLN A 82 12.78 -2.41 13.80
N LYS A 83 13.10 -3.68 14.07
CA LYS A 83 12.92 -4.80 13.11
C LYS A 83 11.46 -4.95 12.67
N ARG A 84 10.49 -4.72 13.57
CA ARG A 84 9.06 -4.80 13.26
C ARG A 84 8.61 -3.83 12.16
N ILE A 85 9.06 -2.57 12.20
CA ILE A 85 8.73 -1.54 11.19
C ILE A 85 9.34 -1.92 9.84
N ARG A 86 10.62 -2.29 9.83
CA ARG A 86 11.32 -2.72 8.60
C ARG A 86 10.70 -3.98 8.01
N GLY A 87 10.39 -4.96 8.85
CA GLY A 87 9.79 -6.22 8.45
C GLY A 87 8.42 -6.03 7.82
N ALA A 88 7.54 -5.22 8.43
CA ALA A 88 6.23 -4.92 7.89
C ALA A 88 6.31 -4.18 6.54
N ALA A 89 7.13 -3.14 6.44
CA ALA A 89 7.32 -2.42 5.17
C ALA A 89 7.89 -3.34 4.07
N THR A 90 8.84 -4.21 4.43
CA THR A 90 9.43 -5.18 3.50
C THR A 90 8.42 -6.23 3.07
N LEU A 91 7.53 -6.68 3.96
CA LEU A 91 6.44 -7.59 3.61
C LEU A 91 5.49 -6.95 2.59
N ALA A 92 5.08 -5.69 2.81
CA ALA A 92 4.25 -4.97 1.85
C ALA A 92 4.91 -4.91 0.46
N LEU A 93 6.21 -4.56 0.41
CA LEU A 93 6.97 -4.53 -0.84
C LEU A 93 7.10 -5.92 -1.47
N ALA A 94 7.38 -6.96 -0.70
CA ALA A 94 7.57 -8.32 -1.19
C ALA A 94 6.28 -8.94 -1.75
N VAL A 95 5.12 -8.59 -1.20
CA VAL A 95 3.81 -9.06 -1.69
C VAL A 95 3.34 -8.26 -2.91
N THR A 96 3.84 -7.04 -3.13
CA THR A 96 3.43 -6.19 -4.26
C THR A 96 3.63 -6.83 -5.65
N PRO A 97 4.75 -7.51 -5.96
CA PRO A 97 4.88 -8.26 -7.22
C PRO A 97 3.81 -9.34 -7.40
N LEU A 98 3.46 -10.08 -6.34
CA LEU A 98 2.38 -11.06 -6.38
C LEU A 98 1.04 -10.38 -6.65
N GLN A 99 0.79 -9.22 -6.04
CA GLN A 99 -0.42 -8.43 -6.30
C GLN A 99 -0.54 -8.00 -7.76
N ILE A 100 0.57 -7.59 -8.38
CA ILE A 100 0.63 -7.21 -9.80
C ILE A 100 0.27 -8.42 -10.69
N VAL A 101 0.84 -9.59 -10.40
CA VAL A 101 0.53 -10.83 -11.15
C VAL A 101 -0.93 -11.22 -10.98
N LEU A 102 -1.45 -11.21 -9.75
CA LEU A 102 -2.86 -11.52 -9.49
C LEU A 102 -3.80 -10.50 -10.14
N GLY A 103 -3.43 -9.22 -10.18
CA GLY A 103 -4.19 -8.17 -10.87
C GLY A 103 -4.13 -8.27 -12.39
N GLY A 104 -3.05 -8.80 -12.96
CA GLY A 104 -3.06 -9.23 -14.37
C GLY A 104 -3.96 -10.45 -14.58
N ALA A 105 -3.91 -11.42 -13.67
CA ALA A 105 -4.72 -12.62 -13.76
C ALA A 105 -6.23 -12.36 -13.71
N THR A 106 -6.71 -11.32 -13.01
CA THR A 106 -8.14 -10.95 -13.04
C THR A 106 -8.61 -10.58 -14.44
N VAL A 107 -7.71 -10.10 -15.31
CA VAL A 107 -8.03 -9.69 -16.69
C VAL A 107 -8.11 -10.88 -17.64
N PHE A 108 -7.26 -11.90 -17.42
CA PHE A 108 -7.20 -13.09 -18.27
C PHE A 108 -8.08 -14.25 -17.77
N VAL A 109 -8.25 -14.36 -16.46
CA VAL A 109 -8.91 -15.48 -15.76
C VAL A 109 -9.87 -14.91 -14.71
N TYR A 110 -10.99 -14.35 -15.19
CA TYR A 110 -12.00 -13.68 -14.35
C TYR A 110 -12.86 -14.69 -13.56
N THR A 111 -12.28 -15.27 -12.51
CA THR A 111 -12.95 -16.25 -11.64
C THR A 111 -13.00 -15.74 -10.19
N PRO A 112 -13.98 -16.20 -9.37
CA PRO A 112 -14.06 -15.81 -7.96
C PRO A 112 -12.78 -16.13 -7.19
N LEU A 113 -12.12 -17.26 -7.48
CA LEU A 113 -10.89 -17.65 -6.81
C LEU A 113 -9.75 -16.65 -7.07
N VAL A 114 -9.56 -16.24 -8.33
CA VAL A 114 -8.53 -15.26 -8.70
C VAL A 114 -8.82 -13.90 -8.07
N GLN A 115 -10.09 -13.47 -8.06
CA GLN A 115 -10.48 -12.22 -7.40
C GLN A 115 -10.24 -12.27 -5.89
N VAL A 116 -10.63 -13.35 -5.21
CA VAL A 116 -10.38 -13.52 -3.78
C VAL A 116 -8.89 -13.52 -3.47
N ALA A 117 -8.07 -14.22 -4.26
CA ALA A 117 -6.63 -14.22 -4.11
C ALA A 117 -6.04 -12.80 -4.26
N HIS A 118 -6.48 -12.05 -5.29
CA HIS A 118 -6.08 -10.66 -5.51
C HIS A 118 -6.46 -9.74 -4.35
N HIS A 119 -7.68 -9.85 -3.81
CA HIS A 119 -8.12 -9.04 -2.67
C HIS A 119 -7.39 -9.44 -1.37
N ALA A 120 -7.16 -10.73 -1.15
CA ALA A 120 -6.44 -11.21 0.02
C ALA A 120 -5.00 -10.69 0.06
N ALA A 121 -4.29 -10.74 -1.06
CA ALA A 121 -2.94 -10.17 -1.17
C ALA A 121 -2.95 -8.64 -0.98
N ALA A 122 -3.96 -7.92 -1.48
CA ALA A 122 -4.14 -6.49 -1.22
C ALA A 122 -4.29 -6.18 0.28
N LEU A 123 -5.09 -6.98 0.99
CA LEU A 123 -5.30 -6.83 2.44
C LEU A 123 -4.03 -7.13 3.26
N VAL A 124 -3.20 -8.08 2.82
CA VAL A 124 -1.88 -8.32 3.43
C VAL A 124 -0.97 -7.10 3.27
N ILE A 125 -0.91 -6.52 2.06
CA ILE A 125 -0.14 -5.28 1.81
C ILE A 125 -0.66 -4.15 2.70
N PHE A 126 -1.98 -3.93 2.72
CA PHE A 126 -2.60 -2.88 3.52
C PHE A 126 -2.33 -3.06 5.02
N GLY A 127 -2.50 -4.26 5.57
CA GLY A 127 -2.23 -4.54 6.98
C GLY A 127 -0.77 -4.31 7.35
N ALA A 128 0.16 -4.68 6.46
CA ALA A 128 1.59 -4.45 6.65
C ALA A 128 1.97 -2.95 6.61
N LEU A 129 1.35 -2.17 5.70
CA LEU A 129 1.54 -0.72 5.66
C LEU A 129 0.91 -0.03 6.87
N LEU A 130 -0.28 -0.44 7.29
CA LEU A 130 -0.94 0.07 8.48
C LEU A 130 -0.09 -0.18 9.74
N ALA A 131 0.44 -1.39 9.90
CA ALA A 131 1.37 -1.71 10.98
C ALA A 131 2.64 -0.84 10.93
N THR A 132 3.20 -0.64 9.72
CA THR A 132 4.35 0.27 9.51
C THR A 132 4.02 1.70 9.95
N THR A 133 2.85 2.22 9.58
CA THR A 133 2.38 3.55 9.99
C THR A 133 2.23 3.61 11.50
N LEU A 134 1.43 2.75 12.12
CA LEU A 134 1.13 2.82 13.56
C LEU A 134 2.39 2.69 14.42
N TRP A 135 3.24 1.71 14.14
CA TRP A 135 4.49 1.52 14.90
C TRP A 135 5.50 2.65 14.68
N SER A 136 5.45 3.35 13.54
CA SER A 136 6.30 4.53 13.34
C SER A 136 5.87 5.73 14.20
N TYR A 137 4.57 5.85 14.49
CA TYR A 137 4.05 6.87 15.40
C TYR A 137 4.37 6.52 16.87
N GLU A 138 4.18 5.26 17.27
CA GLU A 138 4.54 4.78 18.61
C GLU A 138 6.03 5.00 18.94
N ALA A 139 6.91 4.71 17.97
CA ALA A 139 8.35 4.80 18.15
C ALA A 139 8.83 6.23 18.48
N GLU A 140 8.16 7.26 17.98
CA GLU A 140 8.53 8.65 18.21
C GLU A 140 7.94 9.19 19.52
N ASN A 141 6.68 8.82 19.83
CA ASN A 141 6.05 9.19 21.10
C ASN A 141 6.85 8.65 22.30
N GLY A 142 7.37 7.43 22.21
CA GLY A 142 8.20 6.84 23.26
C GLY A 142 9.55 7.54 23.47
N SER A 143 10.14 8.13 22.42
CA SER A 143 11.37 8.92 22.56
C SER A 143 11.12 10.27 23.25
N GLU A 144 10.03 10.96 22.93
CA GLU A 144 9.69 12.26 23.55
C GLU A 144 9.40 12.13 25.05
N THR A 145 8.77 11.03 25.48
CA THR A 145 8.49 10.79 26.90
C THR A 145 9.76 10.53 27.72
N SER A 146 10.72 9.79 27.16
CA SER A 146 12.01 9.51 27.83
C SER A 146 12.88 10.75 27.96
N GLU A 147 12.93 11.63 26.95
CA GLU A 147 13.69 12.90 27.06
C GLU A 147 13.07 13.84 28.10
N THR A 148 11.74 13.94 28.15
CA THR A 148 11.03 14.79 29.13
C THR A 148 11.25 14.31 30.56
N GLY A 149 11.20 12.99 30.81
CA GLY A 149 11.45 12.42 32.14
C GLY A 149 12.90 12.54 32.62
N SER A 150 13.87 12.56 31.69
CA SER A 150 15.28 12.83 32.03
C SER A 150 15.53 14.30 32.30
N ALA A 151 14.81 15.21 31.64
CA ALA A 151 14.96 16.66 31.81
C ALA A 151 14.32 17.18 33.11
N THR A 152 13.30 16.52 33.63
CA THR A 152 12.65 16.91 34.90
C THR A 152 13.39 16.46 36.15
N GLY A 153 14.48 15.70 36.03
CA GLY A 153 15.48 15.46 37.08
C GLY A 153 14.91 15.49 38.50
N ILE A 154 13.88 14.68 38.78
CA ILE A 154 13.33 14.55 40.12
C ILE A 154 14.40 13.80 40.91
N PRO A 155 15.06 14.43 41.90
CA PRO A 155 15.97 13.71 42.77
C PRO A 155 15.14 12.64 43.49
N SER A 156 15.52 11.37 43.35
CA SER A 156 15.05 10.34 44.26
C SER A 156 15.66 10.65 45.62
N ASP A 157 14.82 11.07 46.56
CA ASP A 157 15.18 11.18 47.98
C ASP A 157 15.42 9.74 48.52
N ASP A 158 16.67 9.29 48.44
CA ASP A 158 17.24 8.16 49.19
C ASP A 158 18.36 8.66 50.11
#